data_AF-A0A5K0YEP9-F1
#
_entry.id   AF-A0A5K0YEP9-F1
#
_cell.length_a   1.000
_cell.length_b   1.000
_cell.length_c   1.000
_cell.angle_alpha   90.00
_cell.angle_beta   90.00
_cell.angle_gamma   90.00
#
_symmetry.space_group_name_H-M   'P 1'
#
loop_
_entity.id
_entity.type
_entity.pdbx_description
1 polymer ?
#
loop_
_entity_poly.entity_id
_entity_poly.type
_entity_poly.pdbx_seq_one_letter_code
_entity_poly.pdbx_strand_id
1 'polypeptide(L)'
;GILDSFGNTEFWYVDQGSLPSDADNFGQMTPRQDEKWWLPTPRVPPRGLSDKSRKHLLQKRDSASQILKAAVANNSSILAEMEVPESYMETLPK
;
A
#
# COMPACT_ATOMS: atom_id res chain seq x y z
N GLY A 1 -3.33 0.39 -17.03
CA GLY A 1 -3.28 1.03 -15.70
C GLY A 1 -2.08 0.54 -14.90
N ILE A 2 -1.86 1.07 -13.69
CA ILE A 2 -0.78 0.60 -12.80
C ILE A 2 -1.00 -0.85 -12.39
N LEU A 3 -2.24 -1.23 -12.06
CA LEU A 3 -2.56 -2.60 -11.64
C LEU A 3 -2.44 -3.60 -12.79
N ASP A 4 -2.89 -3.23 -14.00
CA ASP A 4 -2.83 -4.10 -15.18
C ASP A 4 -1.39 -4.53 -15.56
N SER A 5 -0.37 -3.79 -15.12
CA SER A 5 1.02 -4.21 -15.37
C SER A 5 1.53 -5.33 -14.47
N PHE A 6 0.74 -5.80 -13.48
CA PHE A 6 1.13 -6.86 -12.56
C PHE A 6 0.62 -8.26 -12.94
N GLY A 7 0.44 -8.53 -14.23
CA GLY A 7 -0.01 -9.86 -14.71
C GLY A 7 1.06 -10.97 -14.64
N ASN A 8 2.35 -10.61 -14.65
CA ASN A 8 3.46 -11.55 -14.51
C ASN A 8 4.48 -10.98 -13.53
N THR A 9 4.50 -11.54 -12.32
CA THR A 9 5.30 -11.01 -11.21
C THR A 9 6.16 -12.10 -10.59
N GLU A 10 7.33 -11.71 -10.10
CA GLU A 10 8.24 -12.60 -9.38
C GLU A 10 7.89 -12.71 -7.89
N PHE A 11 6.93 -11.92 -7.41
CA PHE A 11 6.43 -11.94 -6.03
C PHE A 11 5.05 -12.58 -5.97
N TRP A 12 4.66 -13.08 -4.80
CA TRP A 12 3.33 -13.65 -4.57
C TRP A 12 2.87 -13.37 -3.15
N TYR A 13 1.63 -13.74 -2.85
CA TYR A 13 1.01 -13.57 -1.53
C TYR A 13 0.66 -14.93 -0.93
N VAL A 14 0.80 -15.06 0.38
CA VAL A 14 0.44 -16.28 1.14
C VAL A 14 -0.58 -15.92 2.21
N ASP A 15 -1.68 -16.68 2.25
CA ASP A 15 -2.72 -16.54 3.28
C ASP A 15 -2.25 -17.07 4.63
N GLN A 16 -2.65 -16.39 5.70
CA GLN A 16 -2.16 -16.70 7.04
C GLN A 16 -2.91 -17.84 7.74
N GLY A 17 -4.10 -18.22 7.25
CA GLY A 17 -4.89 -19.32 7.82
C GLY A 17 -4.43 -20.72 7.37
N SER A 18 -3.54 -20.81 6.39
CA SER A 18 -3.13 -22.07 5.73
C SER A 18 -1.68 -22.49 6.01
N LEU A 19 -0.97 -21.80 6.89
CA LEU A 19 0.41 -22.15 7.24
C LEU A 19 0.41 -23.21 8.36
N PRO A 20 1.02 -24.40 8.15
CA PRO A 20 1.46 -25.21 9.27
C PRO A 20 2.50 -24.41 10.06
N SER A 21 2.41 -24.50 11.39
CA SER A 21 3.19 -23.71 12.36
C SER A 21 4.72 -23.77 12.19
N ASP A 22 5.23 -24.70 11.37
CA ASP A 22 6.66 -25.07 11.29
C ASP A 22 7.25 -24.94 9.87
N ALA A 23 6.75 -24.03 9.02
CA ALA A 23 7.47 -23.63 7.81
C ALA A 23 8.57 -22.61 8.17
N ASP A 24 9.60 -23.15 8.80
CA ASP A 24 10.84 -22.51 9.19
C ASP A 24 11.44 -21.66 8.04
N ASN A 25 11.71 -20.40 8.36
CA ASN A 25 12.99 -19.76 8.05
C ASN A 25 13.53 -19.80 6.60
N PHE A 26 12.85 -19.19 5.63
CA PHE A 26 13.48 -18.82 4.36
C PHE A 26 13.07 -17.41 3.88
N GLY A 27 13.98 -16.46 4.10
CA GLY A 27 14.09 -15.24 3.31
C GLY A 27 13.15 -14.11 3.70
N GLN A 28 13.65 -13.22 4.57
CA GLN A 28 13.26 -11.81 4.61
C GLN A 28 11.76 -11.56 4.82
N MET A 29 11.21 -12.04 5.95
CA MET A 29 9.96 -11.47 6.44
C MET A 29 10.21 -9.98 6.69
N THR A 30 9.62 -9.10 5.87
CA THR A 30 9.50 -7.69 6.24
C THR A 30 8.84 -7.65 7.62
N PRO A 31 9.40 -6.95 8.62
CA PRO A 31 8.81 -6.88 9.95
C PRO A 31 7.33 -6.51 9.81
N ARG A 32 6.45 -7.36 10.35
CA ARG A 32 5.02 -7.07 10.40
C ARG A 32 4.85 -5.68 11.02
N GLN A 33 4.06 -4.83 10.39
CA GLN A 33 3.37 -3.81 11.16
C GLN A 33 2.12 -4.52 11.71
N ASP A 34 2.09 -4.75 13.02
CA ASP A 34 1.02 -5.48 13.72
C ASP A 34 -0.39 -4.93 13.40
N GLU A 35 -0.44 -3.68 12.94
CA GLU A 35 -1.65 -2.97 12.51
C GLU A 35 -2.40 -3.60 11.32
N LYS A 36 -1.79 -4.50 10.54
CA LYS A 36 -2.38 -5.03 9.30
C LYS A 36 -2.48 -6.55 9.26
N TRP A 37 -2.95 -7.14 10.37
CA TRP A 37 -3.04 -8.60 10.55
C TRP A 37 -3.96 -9.31 9.52
N TRP A 38 -4.90 -8.59 8.90
CA TRP A 38 -5.81 -9.15 7.90
C TRP A 38 -5.22 -9.23 6.48
N LEU A 39 -4.01 -8.70 6.24
CA LEU A 39 -3.40 -8.73 4.91
C LEU A 39 -2.56 -9.99 4.70
N PRO A 40 -2.60 -10.59 3.48
CA PRO A 40 -1.74 -11.72 3.16
C PRO A 40 -0.28 -11.27 3.10
N THR A 41 0.64 -12.17 3.42
CA THR A 41 2.07 -11.84 3.50
C THR A 41 2.71 -11.90 2.12
N PRO A 42 3.36 -10.81 1.64
CA PRO A 42 4.10 -10.84 0.39
C PRO A 42 5.36 -11.69 0.53
N ARG A 43 5.69 -12.42 -0.54
CA ARG A 43 6.87 -13.28 -0.65
C ARG A 43 7.59 -13.01 -1.96
N VAL A 44 8.89 -13.26 -1.97
CA VAL A 44 9.78 -13.13 -3.12
C VAL A 44 10.68 -14.37 -3.21
N PRO A 45 11.36 -14.62 -4.33
CA PRO A 45 12.29 -15.74 -4.45
C PRO A 45 13.43 -15.60 -3.43
N PRO A 46 14.06 -16.70 -2.96
CA PRO A 46 15.15 -16.64 -1.98
C PRO A 46 16.34 -15.75 -2.40
N ARG A 47 16.57 -15.59 -3.71
CA ARG A 47 17.61 -14.71 -4.27
C ARG A 47 17.16 -13.25 -4.47
N GLY A 48 15.96 -12.91 -4.02
CA GLY A 48 15.31 -11.63 -4.27
C GLY A 48 14.72 -11.53 -5.68
N LEU A 49 14.22 -10.34 -5.98
CA LEU A 49 13.68 -9.97 -7.29
C LEU A 49 14.81 -9.66 -8.27
N SER A 50 14.56 -9.91 -9.55
CA SER A 50 15.43 -9.43 -10.62
C SER A 50 15.50 -7.90 -10.64
N ASP A 51 16.60 -7.35 -11.14
CA ASP A 51 16.77 -5.90 -11.30
C ASP A 51 15.66 -5.29 -12.18
N LYS A 52 15.21 -6.03 -13.19
CA LYS A 52 14.10 -5.62 -14.06
C LYS A 52 12.81 -5.47 -13.25
N SER A 53 12.47 -6.47 -12.45
CA SER A 53 11.26 -6.47 -11.62
C SER A 53 11.32 -5.41 -10.52
N ARG A 54 12.49 -5.23 -9.88
CA ARG A 54 12.70 -4.16 -8.89
C ARG A 54 12.56 -2.76 -9.50
N LYS A 55 13.19 -2.50 -10.65
CA LYS A 55 13.05 -1.21 -11.35
C LYS A 55 11.61 -0.96 -11.78
N HIS A 56 10.92 -1.99 -12.26
CA HIS A 56 9.51 -1.89 -12.61
C HIS A 56 8.64 -1.50 -11.40
N LEU A 57 8.81 -2.18 -10.26
CA LEU A 57 8.10 -1.85 -9.02
C LEU A 57 8.33 -0.42 -8.56
N LEU A 58 9.57 0.07 -8.59
CA LEU A 58 9.90 1.45 -8.24
C LEU A 58 9.20 2.46 -9.15
N GLN A 59 9.21 2.22 -10.46
CA GLN A 59 8.51 3.07 -11.42
C GLN A 59 7.00 3.13 -11.15
N LYS A 60 6.38 1.99 -10.80
CA LYS A 60 4.95 1.92 -10.46
C LYS A 60 4.63 2.61 -9.15
N ARG A 61 5.48 2.44 -8.13
CA ARG A 61 5.39 3.19 -6.86
C ARG A 61 5.43 4.69 -7.09
N ASP A 62 6.38 5.17 -7.89
CA ASP A 62 6.54 6.60 -8.15
C ASP A 62 5.33 7.15 -8.91
N SER A 63 4.83 6.40 -9.90
CA SER A 63 3.62 6.75 -10.65
C SER A 63 2.39 6.83 -9.72
N ALA A 64 2.18 5.84 -8.86
CA ALA A 64 1.08 5.84 -7.87
C ALA A 64 1.21 6.99 -6.89
N SER A 65 2.43 7.33 -6.47
CA SER A 65 2.70 8.43 -5.54
C SER A 65 2.34 9.78 -6.15
N GLN A 66 2.57 9.99 -7.45
CA GLN A 66 2.18 11.22 -8.13
C GLN A 66 0.66 11.33 -8.31
N ILE A 67 -0.02 10.21 -8.61
CA ILE A 67 -1.48 10.17 -8.65
C ILE A 67 -2.06 10.51 -7.28
N LEU A 68 -1.53 9.92 -6.21
CA LEU A 68 -1.94 10.22 -4.84
C LEU A 68 -1.74 11.70 -4.50
N LYS A 69 -0.58 12.27 -4.84
CA LYS A 69 -0.32 13.71 -4.61
C LYS A 69 -1.32 14.60 -5.32
N ALA A 70 -1.62 14.31 -6.60
CA ALA A 70 -2.60 15.07 -7.36
C ALA A 70 -4.01 14.93 -6.76
N ALA A 71 -4.41 13.72 -6.38
CA ALA A 71 -5.70 13.46 -5.76
C ALA A 71 -5.85 14.18 -4.42
N VAL A 72 -4.84 14.11 -3.56
CA VAL A 72 -4.81 14.81 -2.26
C VAL A 72 -4.85 16.32 -2.48
N ALA A 73 -4.07 16.87 -3.42
CA ALA A 73 -4.09 18.31 -3.72
C ALA A 73 -5.46 18.79 -4.17
N ASN A 74 -6.12 18.07 -5.08
CA ASN A 74 -7.47 18.40 -5.52
C ASN A 74 -8.49 18.29 -4.38
N ASN A 75 -8.43 17.21 -3.60
CA ASN A 75 -9.33 17.01 -2.45
C ASN A 75 -9.18 18.14 -1.43
N SER A 76 -7.93 18.53 -1.10
CA SER A 76 -7.66 19.62 -0.18
C SER A 76 -8.12 20.98 -0.73
N SER A 77 -7.97 21.25 -2.04
CA SER A 77 -8.47 22.49 -2.65
C SER A 77 -9.98 22.60 -2.53
N ILE A 78 -10.71 21.54 -2.89
CA ILE A 78 -12.18 21.54 -2.82
C ILE A 78 -12.65 21.69 -1.37
N LEU A 79 -12.06 20.94 -0.43
CA LEU A 79 -12.42 21.05 0.99
C LEU A 79 -12.18 22.44 1.57
N ALA A 80 -11.16 23.17 1.09
CA ALA A 80 -10.88 24.54 1.52
C ALA A 80 -11.88 25.58 0.97
N GLU A 81 -12.55 25.26 -0.14
CA GLU A 81 -13.58 26.11 -0.75
C GLU A 81 -14.99 25.82 -0.21
N MET A 82 -15.18 24.71 0.49
CA MET A 82 -16.47 24.35 1.08
C MET A 82 -16.83 25.25 2.26
N GLU A 83 -18.11 25.63 2.34
CA GLU A 83 -18.65 26.34 3.51
C GLU A 83 -18.57 25.46 4.76
N VAL A 84 -18.22 26.09 5.89
CA VAL A 84 -18.19 25.41 7.18
C VAL A 84 -19.63 25.17 7.65
N PRO A 85 -20.04 23.92 7.95
CA PRO A 85 -21.39 23.64 8.42
C PRO A 85 -21.71 24.38 9.72
N GLU A 86 -22.92 24.94 9.83
CA GLU A 86 -23.40 25.61 11.06
C GLU A 86 -23.27 24.71 12.29
N SER A 87 -23.56 23.41 12.14
CA SER A 87 -23.43 22.42 13.21
C SER A 87 -22.01 22.30 13.77
N TYR A 88 -20.98 22.57 12.96
CA TYR A 88 -19.60 22.63 13.45
C TYR A 88 -19.36 23.91 14.25
N MET A 89 -19.87 25.05 13.76
CA MET A 89 -19.74 26.36 14.42
C MET A 89 -20.38 26.37 15.82
N GLU A 90 -21.53 25.73 15.98
CA GLU A 90 -22.24 25.60 17.27
C GLU A 90 -21.45 24.81 18.33
N THR A 91 -20.49 23.97 17.92
CA THR A 91 -19.69 23.13 18.83
C THR A 91 -18.36 23.76 19.28
N LEU A 92 -18.02 24.95 18.77
CA LEU A 92 -16.76 25.61 19.11
C LEU A 92 -16.71 26.00 20.60
N PRO A 93 -15.55 25.85 21.28
CA PRO A 93 -15.36 26.32 22.64
C PRO A 93 -15.63 27.83 22.76
N LYS A 94 -16.09 28.26 23.94
CA LYS A 94 -16.29 29.67 24.27
C LYS A 94 -14.98 30.42 24.45
#